data_AF-A0A627Y259-F1
#
_entry.id   AF-A0A627Y259-F1
#
_cell.length_a   1.000
_cell.length_b   1.000
_cell.length_c   1.000
_cell.angle_alpha   90.00
_cell.angle_beta   90.00
_cell.angle_gamma   90.00
#
_symmetry.space_group_name_H-M   'P 1'
#
loop_
_entity.id
_entity.type
_entity.pdbx_description
1 polymer ?
#
loop_
_entity_poly.entity_id
_entity_poly.type
_entity_poly.pdbx_seq_one_letter_code
_entity_poly.pdbx_strand_id
1 'polypeptide(L)' 'TPAQVMRIWVAPWEDTNGDLIVTGYVYTEIEPRRWVIGDGTPQSEPVLRPLQTVQHEPKSETTK' A
#
# COMPACT_ATOMS: atom_id res chain seq x y z
N THR A 1 -2.71 6.35 -23.49
CA THR A 1 -3.40 5.04 -23.62
C THR A 1 -4.89 5.30 -23.70
N PRO A 2 -5.66 4.49 -24.45
CA PRO A 2 -7.12 4.61 -24.44
C PRO A 2 -7.69 4.31 -23.04
N ALA A 3 -8.82 4.93 -22.69
CA ALA A 3 -9.48 4.72 -21.40
C ALA A 3 -9.92 3.25 -21.23
N GLN A 4 -9.75 2.70 -20.03
CA GLN A 4 -10.30 1.39 -19.69
C GLN A 4 -11.73 1.57 -19.17
N VAL A 5 -12.65 0.75 -19.68
CA VAL A 5 -14.07 0.81 -19.31
C VAL A 5 -14.42 -0.39 -18.43
N MET A 6 -14.97 -0.12 -17.25
CA MET A 6 -15.56 -1.13 -16.39
C MET A 6 -17.06 -1.22 -16.64
N ARG A 7 -17.58 -2.45 -16.74
CA ARG A 7 -19.02 -2.73 -16.82
C ARG A 7 -19.48 -3.37 -15.50
N ILE A 8 -20.33 -2.67 -14.79
CA ILE A 8 -20.97 -3.15 -13.56
C ILE A 8 -22.35 -3.67 -13.92
N TRP A 9 -22.65 -4.91 -13.51
CA TRP A 9 -23.99 -5.45 -13.58
C TRP A 9 -24.72 -5.18 -12.26
N VAL A 10 -25.95 -4.70 -12.36
CA VAL A 10 -26.86 -4.53 -11.23
C VAL A 10 -27.94 -5.59 -11.32
N ALA A 11 -27.94 -6.50 -10.34
CA ALA A 11 -28.97 -7.52 -10.20
C ALA A 11 -30.33 -6.85 -9.93
N PRO A 12 -31.45 -7.42 -10.41
CA PRO A 12 -32.77 -6.90 -10.07
C PRO A 12 -33.05 -7.04 -8.58
N TRP A 13 -33.77 -6.09 -8.02
CA TRP A 13 -34.13 -6.05 -6.60
C TRP A 13 -35.44 -5.30 -6.40
N GLU A 14 -36.07 -5.52 -5.26
CA GLU A 14 -37.33 -4.87 -4.87
C GLU A 14 -37.03 -3.77 -3.85
N ASP A 15 -37.58 -2.58 -4.05
CA ASP A 15 -37.37 -1.46 -3.14
C ASP A 15 -38.24 -1.55 -1.87
N THR A 16 -38.12 -0.57 -0.99
CA THR A 16 -38.88 -0.56 0.27
C THR A 16 -40.39 -0.41 0.09
N ASN A 17 -40.84 0.04 -1.08
CA ASN A 17 -42.26 0.21 -1.42
C ASN A 17 -42.84 -1.03 -2.11
N GLY A 18 -41.99 -2.03 -2.42
CA GLY A 18 -42.38 -3.22 -3.15
C GLY A 18 -42.25 -3.10 -4.67
N ASP A 19 -41.64 -2.01 -5.16
CA ASP A 19 -41.45 -1.80 -6.59
C ASP A 19 -40.25 -2.61 -7.10
N LEU A 20 -40.47 -3.38 -8.16
CA LEU A 20 -39.41 -4.13 -8.82
C LEU A 20 -38.53 -3.19 -9.64
N ILE A 21 -37.26 -3.10 -9.27
CA ILE A 21 -36.22 -2.44 -10.06
C ILE A 21 -35.57 -3.47 -10.98
N VAL A 22 -35.73 -3.26 -12.29
CA VAL A 22 -35.20 -4.14 -13.33
C VAL A 22 -33.67 -4.11 -13.39
N THR A 23 -33.09 -5.15 -13.98
CA THR A 23 -31.63 -5.25 -14.16
C THR A 23 -31.08 -4.13 -15.05
N GLY A 24 -29.84 -3.73 -14.78
CA GLY A 24 -29.15 -2.69 -15.54
C GLY A 24 -27.63 -2.90 -15.61
N TYR A 25 -26.99 -2.14 -16.50
CA TYR A 25 -25.54 -2.04 -16.59
C TYR A 25 -25.09 -0.60 -16.39
N VAL A 26 -24.01 -0.40 -15.64
CA VAL A 26 -23.34 0.89 -15.48
C VAL A 26 -21.96 0.81 -16.10
N TYR A 27 -21.61 1.83 -16.89
CA TYR A 27 -20.32 1.95 -17.57
C TYR A 27 -19.56 3.14 -16.98
N THR A 28 -18.33 2.90 -16.57
CA THR A 28 -17.44 3.96 -16.08
C THR A 28 -16.04 3.76 -16.61
N GLU A 29 -15.36 4.87 -16.88
CA GLU A 29 -13.92 4.84 -17.09
C GLU A 29 -13.22 4.58 -15.76
N ILE A 30 -12.13 3.82 -15.80
CA ILE A 30 -11.29 3.53 -14.65
C ILE A 30 -9.85 3.91 -14.93
N GLU A 31 -9.20 4.51 -13.94
CA GLU A 31 -7.75 4.70 -13.92
C GLU A 31 -7.09 3.58 -13.10
N PRO A 32 -5.89 3.11 -13.49
CA PRO A 32 -5.12 2.19 -12.66
C PRO A 32 -4.73 2.88 -11.35
N ARG A 33 -5.18 2.34 -10.22
CA ARG A 33 -4.72 2.74 -8.88
C ARG A 33 -4.25 1.52 -8.10
N ARG A 34 -3.14 1.67 -7.38
CA ARG A 34 -2.61 0.63 -6.49
C ARG A 34 -3.19 0.83 -5.10
N TRP A 35 -3.81 -0.21 -4.56
CA TRP A 35 -4.22 -0.23 -3.16
C TRP A 35 -2.95 -0.27 -2.30
N VAL A 36 -2.79 0.70 -1.41
CA VAL A 36 -1.77 0.66 -0.36
C VAL A 36 -2.43 -0.03 0.83
N ILE A 37 -2.00 -1.24 1.15
CA ILE A 37 -2.43 -1.98 2.33
C ILE A 37 -1.32 -1.86 3.36
N GLY A 38 -1.63 -1.28 4.52
CA GLY A 38 -0.67 -0.95 5.58
C GLY A 38 -0.27 0.52 5.60
N ASP A 39 0.46 0.93 6.63
CA ASP A 39 1.08 2.26 6.67
C ASP A 39 2.01 2.40 5.47
N GLY A 40 1.87 3.50 4.71
CA GLY A 40 2.71 3.77 3.56
C GLY A 40 4.18 3.62 3.95
N THR A 41 4.95 2.93 3.10
CA THR A 41 6.40 2.75 3.31
C THR A 41 7.01 4.10 3.70
N PRO A 42 7.70 4.21 4.86
CA PRO A 42 8.32 5.46 5.24
C PRO A 42 9.26 5.90 4.13
N GLN A 43 9.11 7.15 3.68
CA GLN A 43 9.83 7.72 2.52
C GLN A 43 11.36 7.68 2.67
N SER A 44 11.86 7.43 3.88
CA SER A 44 13.28 7.25 4.17
C SER A 44 13.48 5.90 4.85
N GLU A 45 14.10 4.97 4.14
CA GLU A 45 14.70 3.79 4.77
C GLU A 45 15.89 4.27 5.64
N PRO A 46 15.99 3.83 6.91
CA PRO A 46 17.15 4.15 7.73
C PRO A 46 18.39 3.45 7.14
N VAL A 47 19.42 4.25 6.81
CA VAL A 47 20.71 3.71 6.36
C VAL A 47 21.38 3.00 7.54
N LEU A 48 21.49 1.68 7.46
CA LEU A 48 22.23 0.89 8.44
C LEU A 48 23.72 1.23 8.36
N ARG A 49 24.30 1.67 9.49
CA ARG A 49 25.75 1.90 9.62
C ARG A 49 26.35 0.77 10.46
N PRO A 50 27.45 0.14 10.01
CA PRO A 50 28.15 -0.86 10.81
C PRO A 50 28.57 -0.28 12.17
N LEU A 51 28.45 -1.10 13.21
CA LEU A 51 28.94 -0.76 14.55
C LEU A 51 30.46 -0.62 14.51
N GLN A 52 30.98 0.58 14.81
CA GLN A 52 32.41 0.77 14.95
C GLN A 52 32.89 0.15 16.26
N THR A 53 33.73 -0.87 16.17
CA THR A 53 34.41 -1.43 17.34
C THR A 53 35.48 -0.44 17.80
N VAL A 54 35.38 0.05 19.04
CA VAL A 54 36.46 0.81 19.67
C VAL A 54 37.62 -0.16 19.88
N GLN A 55 38.70 0.03 19.12
CA GLN A 55 39.93 -0.73 19.31
C GLN A 55 40.58 -0.22 20.59
N HIS A 56 40.47 -0.99 21.67
CA HIS A 56 41.24 -0.71 22.88
C HIS A 56 42.71 -0.99 22.59
N GLU A 57 43.54 0.04 22.56
CA GLU A 57 44.99 -0.14 22.59
C GLU A 57 45.39 -0.80 23.91
N PRO A 58 46.20 -1.86 23.90
CA PRO A 58 46.69 -2.48 25.11
C PRO A 58 47.60 -1.49 25.83
N LYS A 59 47.13 -1.02 26.98
CA LYS A 59 47.90 -0.18 27.91
C LYS A 59 49.22 -0.89 28.20
N SER A 60 50.33 -0.33 27.72
CA SER A 60 51.67 -0.82 28.02
C SER A 60 51.90 -0.75 29.51
N GLU A 61 51.81 -1.89 30.17
CA GLU A 61 52.04 -2.04 31.60
C GLU A 61 53.55 -1.90 31.83
N THR A 62 53.97 -0.68 32.15
CA THR A 62 55.30 -0.40 32.71
C THR A 62 55.29 -0.87 34.15
N THR A 63 56.08 -1.88 34.51
CA THR A 63 56.60 -2.06 35.88
C THR A 63 57.94 -2.81 35.85
N LYS A 64 58.96 -2.02 36.19
CA LYS A 64 60.19 -2.26 36.98
C LYS A 64 60.66 -3.70 37.24
#